data_AF-A0AAV1PAS2-F1
#
_entry.id   AF-A0AAV1PAS2-F1
#
_cell.length_a   1.000
_cell.length_b   1.000
_cell.length_c   1.000
_cell.angle_alpha   90.00
_cell.angle_beta   90.00
_cell.angle_gamma   90.00
#
_symmetry.space_group_name_H-M   'P 1'
#
loop_
_entity.id
_entity.type
_entity.pdbx_description
1 polymer ?
#
loop_
_entity_poly.entity_id
_entity_poly.type
_entity_poly.pdbx_seq_one_letter_code
_entity_poly.pdbx_strand_id
1 'polypeptide(L)'
;MADLETVLQEIREFRRENFENLKEIKDDIRKTNNRIDDAEKRIVETEEPTQNLEEATLELMQLQKQVQTRMTDLEGRSRRDNVRIHGVKEGAEGNA
;
A
#
# COMPACT_ATOMS: atom_id res chain seq x y z
N MET A 1 -0.36 70.35 0.40
CA MET A 1 0.92 69.63 0.23
C MET A 1 1.01 68.43 1.16
N ALA A 2 0.63 68.54 2.44
CA ALA A 2 0.64 67.41 3.39
C ALA A 2 -0.14 66.17 2.92
N ASP A 3 -1.31 66.36 2.30
CA ASP A 3 -2.20 65.26 1.86
C ASP A 3 -1.58 64.37 0.74
N LEU A 4 -0.89 64.99 -0.22
CA LEU A 4 -0.19 64.26 -1.29
C LEU A 4 1.01 63.47 -0.76
N GLU A 5 1.66 63.98 0.28
CA GLU A 5 2.81 63.34 0.93
C GLU A 5 2.36 62.11 1.73
N THR A 6 1.22 62.20 2.42
CA THR A 6 0.56 61.07 3.08
C THR A 6 0.19 59.97 2.09
N VAL A 7 -0.47 60.32 0.98
CA VAL A 7 -0.82 59.33 -0.07
C VAL A 7 0.42 58.67 -0.67
N LEU A 8 1.49 59.42 -0.90
CA LEU A 8 2.77 58.86 -1.36
C LEU A 8 3.38 57.87 -0.37
N GLN A 9 3.24 58.13 0.92
CA GLN A 9 3.72 57.25 1.98
C GLN A 9 2.91 55.96 2.02
N GLU A 10 1.58 56.04 2.00
CA GLU A 10 0.70 54.87 1.97
C GLU A 10 0.96 53.98 0.75
N ILE A 11 1.16 54.57 -0.43
CA ILE A 11 1.51 53.81 -1.65
C ILE A 11 2.84 53.07 -1.50
N ARG A 12 3.82 53.66 -0.80
CA ARG A 12 5.12 53.01 -0.57
C ARG A 12 5.00 51.88 0.44
N GLU A 13 4.21 52.07 1.50
CA GLU A 13 3.93 51.06 2.51
C GLU A 13 3.17 49.88 1.89
N PHE A 14 2.07 50.15 1.17
CA PHE A 14 1.31 49.14 0.43
C PHE A 14 2.17 48.35 -0.55
N ARG A 15 3.09 49.02 -1.27
CA ARG A 15 4.02 48.34 -2.18
C ARG A 15 4.98 47.43 -1.44
N ARG A 16 5.47 47.85 -0.27
CA ARG A 16 6.39 47.06 0.56
C ARG A 16 5.67 45.82 1.10
N GLU A 17 4.50 46.00 1.68
CA GLU A 17 3.66 44.90 2.19
C GLU A 17 3.33 43.89 1.10
N ASN A 18 2.91 44.36 -0.08
CA ASN A 18 2.65 43.44 -1.20
C ASN A 18 3.90 42.70 -1.66
N PHE A 19 5.06 43.34 -1.66
CA PHE A 19 6.31 42.68 -2.02
C PHE A 19 6.68 41.59 -1.01
N GLU A 20 6.50 41.85 0.28
CA GLU A 20 6.71 40.87 1.35
C GLU A 20 5.72 39.70 1.22
N ASN A 21 4.43 39.98 1.06
CA ASN A 21 3.39 38.96 0.86
C ASN A 21 3.67 38.08 -0.38
N LEU A 22 4.05 38.69 -1.51
CA LEU A 22 4.40 37.95 -2.73
C LEU A 22 5.65 37.08 -2.54
N LYS A 23 6.61 37.54 -1.73
CA LYS A 23 7.80 36.77 -1.40
C LYS A 23 7.44 35.56 -0.53
N GLU A 24 6.60 35.74 0.48
CA GLU A 24 6.10 34.65 1.32
C GLU A 24 5.34 33.60 0.50
N ILE A 25 4.40 34.05 -0.35
CA ILE A 25 3.66 33.15 -1.25
C ILE A 25 4.62 32.36 -2.14
N LYS A 26 5.64 33.02 -2.71
CA LYS A 26 6.64 32.34 -3.55
C LYS A 26 7.42 31.28 -2.77
N ASP A 27 7.79 31.56 -1.53
CA ASP A 27 8.53 30.63 -0.71
C ASP A 27 7.65 29.45 -0.26
N ASP A 28 6.36 29.68 0.02
CA ASP A 28 5.42 28.61 0.34
C ASP A 28 5.08 27.74 -0.87
N ILE A 29 4.97 28.31 -2.07
CA ILE A 29 4.87 27.55 -3.32
C ILE A 29 6.10 26.66 -3.50
N ARG A 30 7.30 27.17 -3.26
CA ARG A 30 8.54 26.37 -3.35
C ARG A 30 8.56 25.21 -2.35
N LYS A 31 8.20 25.46 -1.09
CA LYS A 31 8.11 24.41 -0.07
C LYS A 31 7.08 23.35 -0.47
N THR A 32 5.95 23.77 -1.02
CA THR A 32 4.88 22.87 -1.46
C THR A 32 5.33 22.02 -2.64
N ASN A 33 5.98 22.61 -3.65
CA ASN A 33 6.53 21.86 -4.77
C ASN A 33 7.56 20.83 -4.33
N ASN A 34 8.49 21.18 -3.44
CA ASN A 34 9.45 20.22 -2.91
C ASN A 34 8.77 19.04 -2.19
N ARG A 35 7.71 19.32 -1.42
CA ARG A 35 6.93 18.26 -0.74
C ARG A 35 6.17 17.38 -1.72
N ILE A 36 5.70 17.94 -2.83
CA ILE A 36 5.04 17.19 -3.91
C ILE A 36 6.07 16.30 -4.59
N ASP A 37 7.23 16.82 -4.99
CA ASP A 37 8.30 16.05 -5.62
C ASP A 37 8.75 14.87 -4.75
N ASP A 38 8.89 15.07 -3.44
CA ASP A 38 9.25 14.02 -2.49
C ASP A 38 8.12 12.97 -2.34
N ALA A 39 6.85 13.40 -2.38
CA ALA A 39 5.72 12.49 -2.33
C ALA A 39 5.63 11.65 -3.61
N GLU A 40 5.82 12.25 -4.78
CA GLU A 40 5.85 11.58 -6.07
C GLU A 40 6.96 10.53 -6.14
N LYS A 41 8.17 10.85 -5.68
CA LYS A 41 9.27 9.87 -5.61
C LYS A 41 8.92 8.68 -4.74
N ARG A 42 8.36 8.93 -3.54
CA ARG A 42 7.95 7.86 -2.63
C ARG A 42 6.86 6.98 -3.23
N ILE A 43 5.92 7.57 -3.98
CA ILE A 43 4.88 6.82 -4.67
C ILE A 43 5.53 5.89 -5.69
N VAL A 44 6.37 6.42 -6.59
CA VAL A 44 7.06 5.65 -7.64
C VAL A 44 7.90 4.52 -7.04
N GLU A 45 8.65 4.81 -5.96
CA GLU A 45 9.46 3.81 -5.25
C GLU A 45 8.64 2.66 -4.66
N THR A 46 7.34 2.88 -4.39
CA THR A 46 6.45 1.87 -3.79
C THR A 46 5.53 1.19 -4.80
N GLU A 47 5.20 1.83 -5.92
CA GLU A 47 4.28 1.28 -6.93
C GLU A 47 4.85 0.02 -7.59
N GLU A 48 6.09 0.06 -8.07
CA GLU A 48 6.70 -1.07 -8.78
C GLU A 48 6.87 -2.31 -7.87
N PRO A 49 7.41 -2.22 -6.64
CA PRO A 49 7.46 -3.36 -5.73
C PRO A 49 6.08 -3.89 -5.35
N THR A 50 5.08 -3.01 -5.21
CA THR A 50 3.70 -3.43 -4.89
C THR A 50 3.11 -4.25 -6.02
N GLN A 51 3.25 -3.80 -7.27
CA GLN A 51 2.80 -4.56 -8.42
C GLN A 51 3.50 -5.92 -8.54
N ASN A 52 4.82 -5.95 -8.36
CA ASN A 52 5.60 -7.20 -8.40
C ASN A 52 5.17 -8.18 -7.28
N LEU A 53 4.87 -7.66 -6.09
CA LEU A 53 4.35 -8.47 -4.98
C LEU A 53 2.95 -9.02 -5.30
N GLU A 54 2.07 -8.21 -5.87
CA GLU A 54 0.73 -8.66 -6.30
C GLU A 54 0.84 -9.80 -7.32
N GLU A 55 1.66 -9.66 -8.35
CA GLU A 55 1.90 -10.71 -9.35
C GLU A 55 2.45 -12.00 -8.71
N ALA A 56 3.48 -11.89 -7.87
CA ALA A 56 4.05 -13.04 -7.17
C ALA A 56 3.02 -13.73 -6.25
N THR A 57 2.17 -12.97 -5.55
CA THR A 57 1.13 -13.55 -4.69
C THR A 57 0.08 -14.30 -5.50
N LEU A 58 -0.31 -13.80 -6.68
CA LEU A 58 -1.23 -14.49 -7.59
C LEU A 58 -0.65 -15.82 -8.08
N GLU A 59 0.62 -15.84 -8.48
CA GLU A 59 1.30 -17.07 -8.88
C GLU A 59 1.37 -18.09 -7.74
N LEU A 60 1.73 -17.64 -6.53
CA LEU A 60 1.78 -18.49 -5.34
C LEU A 60 0.41 -19.08 -5.01
N MET A 61 -0.67 -18.30 -5.09
CA MET A 61 -2.04 -18.78 -4.87
C MET A 61 -2.43 -19.86 -5.88
N GLN A 62 -2.07 -19.69 -7.15
CA GLN A 62 -2.32 -20.69 -8.19
C GLN A 62 -1.55 -21.98 -7.91
N LEU A 63 -0.27 -21.86 -7.57
CA LEU A 63 0.57 -23.01 -7.22
C LEU A 63 0.01 -23.75 -6.00
N GLN A 64 -0.36 -23.02 -4.95
CA GLN A 64 -0.97 -23.59 -3.75
C GLN A 64 -2.22 -24.40 -4.09
N LYS A 65 -3.11 -23.85 -4.93
CA LYS A 65 -4.32 -24.55 -5.38
C LYS A 65 -4.00 -25.85 -6.13
N GLN A 66 -2.99 -25.82 -7.00
CA GLN A 66 -2.54 -27.01 -7.74
C GLN A 66 -1.98 -28.08 -6.79
N VAL A 67 -1.13 -27.67 -5.85
CA VAL A 67 -0.54 -28.56 -4.84
C VAL A 67 -1.62 -29.19 -3.97
N GLN A 68 -2.57 -28.40 -3.48
CA GLN A 68 -3.68 -28.89 -2.67
C GLN A 68 -4.53 -29.91 -3.45
N THR A 69 -4.83 -29.63 -4.71
CA THR A 69 -5.58 -30.55 -5.58
C THR A 69 -4.83 -31.89 -5.75
N ARG A 70 -3.51 -31.84 -6.01
CA ARG A 70 -2.68 -33.06 -6.13
C ARG A 70 -2.63 -33.83 -4.82
N MET A 71 -2.51 -33.15 -3.69
CA MET A 71 -2.49 -33.77 -2.37
C MET A 71 -3.80 -34.50 -2.08
N THR A 72 -4.96 -33.86 -2.33
CA THR A 72 -6.27 -34.49 -2.16
C THR A 72 -6.45 -35.72 -3.05
N ASP A 73 -6.00 -35.66 -4.31
CA ASP A 73 -6.02 -36.83 -5.20
C ASP A 73 -5.14 -37.95 -4.60
N LEU A 74 -3.88 -37.69 -4.25
CA LEU A 74 -2.98 -38.69 -3.67
C LEU A 74 -3.53 -39.33 -2.39
N GLU A 75 -4.09 -38.53 -1.47
CA GLU A 75 -4.75 -39.03 -0.27
C GLU A 75 -5.95 -39.92 -0.61
N GLY A 76 -6.76 -39.49 -1.57
CA GLY A 76 -7.87 -40.28 -2.10
C GLY A 76 -7.38 -41.63 -2.62
N ARG A 77 -6.37 -41.63 -3.50
CA ARG A 77 -5.77 -42.85 -4.07
C ARG A 77 -5.21 -43.78 -3.00
N SER A 78 -4.49 -43.23 -2.03
CA SER A 78 -3.89 -44.00 -0.93
C SER A 78 -4.93 -44.65 -0.01
N ARG A 79 -6.12 -44.07 0.11
CA ARG A 79 -7.20 -44.59 0.95
C ARG A 79 -8.16 -45.53 0.21
N ARG A 80 -8.07 -45.68 -1.11
CA ARG A 80 -9.01 -46.50 -1.90
C ARG A 80 -9.03 -47.96 -1.49
N ASP A 81 -7.88 -48.50 -1.08
CA ASP A 81 -7.75 -49.90 -0.69
C ASP A 81 -7.99 -50.11 0.82
N ASN A 82 -8.32 -49.04 1.56
CA ASN A 82 -8.53 -49.11 3.01
C ASN A 82 -10.01 -49.33 3.33
N VAL A 83 -10.31 -50.34 4.15
CA VAL A 83 -11.64 -50.55 4.74
C VAL A 83 -11.72 -49.76 6.06
N ARG A 84 -12.74 -48.91 6.21
CA ARG A 84 -13.03 -48.21 7.48
C ARG A 84 -14.15 -48.93 8.22
N ILE A 85 -13.83 -49.47 9.39
CA ILE A 85 -14.79 -50.14 10.28
C ILE A 85 -15.17 -49.18 11.41
N HIS A 86 -16.48 -49.00 11.63
CA HIS A 86 -17.02 -48.11 12.65
C HIS A 86 -17.87 -48.89 13.67
N GLY A 87 -17.91 -48.44 14.92
CA GLY A 87 -18.78 -49.00 15.96
C GLY A 87 -18.28 -50.29 16.62
N VAL A 88 -17.03 -50.70 16.36
CA VAL A 88 -16.38 -51.80 17.09
C VAL A 88 -15.81 -51.27 18.41
N LYS A 89 -16.18 -51.90 19.54
CA LYS A 89 -15.60 -51.57 20.84
C LYS A 89 -14.14 -51.99 20.87
N GLU A 90 -13.28 -51.11 21.35
CA GLU A 90 -11.85 -51.38 21.52
C GLU A 90 -11.63 -52.65 22.37
N GLY A 91 -10.74 -53.54 21.92
CA GLY A 91 -10.46 -54.82 22.57
C GLY A 91 -11.42 -55.97 22.24
N ALA A 92 -12.43 -55.77 21.39
CA ALA A 92 -13.31 -56.85 20.92
C ALA A 92 -12.62 -57.84 19.96
N GLU A 93 -11.41 -57.51 19.50
CA GLU A 93 -10.62 -58.31 18.55
C GLU A 93 -10.04 -59.58 19.20
N GLY A 94 -10.08 -59.67 20.54
CA GLY A 94 -9.52 -60.77 21.32
C GLY A 94 -8.00 -60.62 21.53
N ASN A 95 -7.48 -61.25 22.59
CA ASN A 95 -6.04 -61.35 22.79
C ASN A 95 -5.48 -62.46 21.90
N ALA A 96 -4.80 -62.09 20.82
CA ALA A 96 -3.90 -62.98 20.07
C ALA A 96 -2.47 -62.82 20.58
#